data_AF-A0A7Y9ET87-F1
#
_entry.id   AF-A0A7Y9ET87-F1
#
_cell.length_a   1.000
_cell.length_b   1.000
_cell.length_c   1.000
_cell.angle_alpha   90.00
_cell.angle_beta   90.00
_cell.angle_gamma   90.00
#
_symmetry.space_group_name_H-M   'P 1'
#
loop_
_entity.id
_entity.type
_entity.pdbx_description
1 polymer ?
#
loop_
_entity_poly.entity_id
_entity_poly.type
_entity_poly.pdbx_seq_one_letter_code
_entity_poly.pdbx_strand_id
1 'polypeptide(L)'
;MTAAAAAPVASPEAPRVLPELPLAPSRLAWLRDRGMGASVLVAALAAAFGVFLVEATAYIGALLQADPFLGDSGTLAIVVVILTVLLTGVAMYVAAIVTANTFATIIAGRTRRIALLRLIGASARSQRAEVAGQGLIVGILGAALGVVLGVGLAAAGAAVAARLLAGAPDGFSIAQPAAALPAVGVVLTTWVAAWVGSRRVLAVTPLQALGGSAERSHDEVAARPARHIGALVLLVVGAALLVAGVVVGLTTPLGVVIAFVGGVLSFTGLASGAVLVMPPVLRLVGRLFGDSATARLAAENALRYPERSSRMAIGVVMGVALVTMFAVALESVKALLLRQTSEGTPADFFAPMEAFAAIMMVLVAVSAVIAAVGLVNLLTVGVVQRRRELGLLRAIGLSGAQVRRVVLLEAVHITVAATATGLVLGIAYGWIAAQSLLGSVPVLPSFEPAGFVAPAVPWLPVAIIVAATGVLTLVASVAPTRLATRVAPVEALAAD
;
A
#
# COMPACT_ATOMS: atom_id res chain seq x y z
N MET A 1 -46.86 7.27 -85.87
CA MET A 1 -45.60 6.54 -85.67
C MET A 1 -44.61 7.44 -84.94
N THR A 2 -43.76 6.80 -84.14
CA THR A 2 -42.61 7.29 -83.35
C THR A 2 -42.86 8.13 -82.09
N ALA A 3 -43.09 7.39 -81.00
CA ALA A 3 -42.79 7.82 -79.64
C ALA A 3 -41.26 7.92 -79.45
N ALA A 4 -40.77 9.08 -78.99
CA ALA A 4 -39.40 9.25 -78.53
C ALA A 4 -39.40 9.22 -76.99
N ALA A 5 -38.81 8.16 -76.43
CA ALA A 5 -38.65 7.98 -74.99
C ALA A 5 -37.62 8.99 -74.45
N ALA A 6 -38.04 9.83 -73.50
CA ALA A 6 -37.14 10.67 -72.72
C ALA A 6 -36.39 9.80 -71.69
N ALA A 7 -35.06 9.80 -71.75
CA ALA A 7 -34.21 9.14 -70.77
C ALA A 7 -34.32 9.84 -69.40
N PRO A 8 -34.33 9.10 -68.28
CA PRO A 8 -34.37 9.71 -66.95
C PRO A 8 -33.01 10.33 -66.61
N VAL A 9 -33.05 11.60 -66.20
CA VAL A 9 -31.92 12.36 -65.66
C VAL A 9 -31.48 11.67 -64.36
N ALA A 10 -30.27 11.09 -64.35
CA ALA A 10 -29.65 10.56 -63.15
C ALA A 10 -29.30 11.72 -62.20
N SER A 11 -29.90 11.75 -61.01
CA SER A 11 -29.51 12.64 -59.93
C SER A 11 -28.09 12.30 -59.45
N PRO A 12 -27.25 13.30 -59.13
CA PRO A 12 -25.91 13.04 -58.59
C PRO A 12 -26.06 12.37 -57.22
N GLU A 13 -25.65 11.11 -57.11
CA GLU A 13 -25.55 10.43 -55.83
C GLU A 13 -24.60 11.20 -54.92
N ALA A 14 -25.13 11.76 -53.83
CA ALA A 14 -24.31 12.32 -52.77
C ALA A 14 -23.35 11.23 -52.25
N PRO A 15 -22.05 11.54 -52.02
CA PRO A 15 -21.11 10.56 -51.52
C PRO A 15 -21.64 9.98 -50.21
N ARG A 16 -21.89 8.66 -50.19
CA ARG A 16 -22.26 7.93 -48.97
C ARG A 16 -21.09 8.07 -48.00
N VAL A 17 -21.23 8.98 -47.03
CA VAL A 17 -20.38 9.00 -45.84
C VAL A 17 -20.69 7.72 -45.08
N LEU A 18 -19.90 6.67 -45.33
CA LEU A 18 -19.91 5.49 -44.51
C LEU A 18 -19.61 5.96 -43.07
N PRO A 19 -20.43 5.59 -42.07
CA PRO A 19 -20.07 5.88 -40.68
C PRO A 19 -18.71 5.24 -40.44
N GLU A 20 -17.71 6.05 -40.08
CA GLU A 20 -16.40 5.55 -39.70
C GLU A 20 -16.62 4.50 -38.61
N LEU A 21 -16.39 3.23 -38.95
CA LEU A 21 -16.43 2.14 -37.98
C LEU A 21 -15.42 2.53 -36.90
N PRO A 22 -15.82 2.65 -35.62
CA PRO A 22 -14.90 3.03 -34.57
C PRO A 22 -13.72 2.07 -34.61
N LEU A 23 -12.52 2.62 -34.83
CA LEU A 23 -11.26 1.88 -34.82
C LEU A 23 -11.29 0.91 -33.64
N ALA A 24 -11.04 -0.37 -33.91
CA ALA A 24 -11.07 -1.41 -32.88
C ALA A 24 -10.26 -0.90 -31.68
N PRO A 25 -10.87 -0.82 -30.47
CA PRO A 25 -10.22 -0.21 -29.33
C PRO A 25 -8.90 -0.92 -29.08
N SER A 26 -7.80 -0.14 -29.00
CA SER A 26 -6.47 -0.69 -28.76
C SER A 26 -6.49 -1.67 -27.59
N ARG A 27 -5.76 -2.80 -27.69
CA ARG A 27 -5.72 -3.84 -26.64
C ARG A 27 -5.32 -3.33 -25.25
N LEU A 28 -4.78 -2.11 -25.17
CA LEU A 28 -4.32 -1.42 -23.96
C LEU A 28 -5.20 -0.23 -23.56
N ALA A 29 -6.35 0.00 -24.19
CA ALA A 29 -7.25 1.10 -23.83
C ALA A 29 -7.69 1.08 -22.36
N TRP A 30 -7.75 -0.12 -21.75
CA TRP A 30 -8.08 -0.32 -20.34
C TRP A 30 -7.03 0.28 -19.38
N LEU A 31 -5.79 0.56 -19.81
CA LEU A 31 -4.79 1.26 -18.98
C LEU A 31 -5.21 2.69 -18.64
N ARG A 32 -6.08 3.29 -19.45
CA ARG A 32 -6.63 4.63 -19.20
C ARG A 32 -7.80 4.62 -18.22
N ASP A 33 -8.29 3.44 -17.84
CA ASP A 33 -9.36 3.33 -16.85
C ASP A 33 -8.86 3.80 -15.47
N ARG A 34 -9.77 4.44 -14.72
CA ARG A 34 -9.45 4.97 -13.39
C ARG A 34 -8.87 3.88 -12.48
N GLY A 35 -7.76 4.21 -11.83
CA GLY A 35 -7.06 3.35 -10.87
C GLY A 35 -5.91 2.53 -11.46
N MET A 36 -5.88 2.25 -12.77
CA MET A 36 -4.79 1.45 -13.36
C MET A 36 -3.44 2.17 -13.29
N GLY A 37 -3.41 3.48 -13.54
CA GLY A 37 -2.19 4.29 -13.40
C GLY A 37 -1.62 4.27 -11.97
N ALA A 38 -2.47 4.28 -10.95
CA ALA A 38 -2.03 4.15 -9.56
C ALA A 38 -1.45 2.76 -9.28
N SER A 39 -2.00 1.69 -9.87
CA SER A 39 -1.43 0.34 -9.74
C SER A 39 -0.05 0.22 -10.39
N VAL A 40 0.15 0.81 -11.57
CA VAL A 40 1.46 0.84 -12.24
C VAL A 40 2.47 1.63 -11.39
N LEU A 41 2.07 2.77 -10.84
CA LEU A 41 2.93 3.58 -9.97
C LEU A 41 3.33 2.81 -8.70
N VAL A 42 2.39 2.14 -8.03
CA VAL A 42 2.69 1.33 -6.83
C VAL A 42 3.65 0.18 -7.18
N ALA A 43 3.43 -0.53 -8.29
CA ALA A 43 4.34 -1.58 -8.74
C ALA A 43 5.73 -1.03 -9.08
N ALA A 44 5.82 0.14 -9.74
CA ALA A 44 7.09 0.78 -10.04
C ALA A 44 7.86 1.20 -8.79
N LEU A 45 7.17 1.82 -7.81
CA LEU A 45 7.79 2.20 -6.54
C LEU A 45 8.25 0.97 -5.75
N ALA A 46 7.47 -0.12 -5.73
CA ALA A 46 7.84 -1.35 -5.05
C ALA A 46 9.07 -2.02 -5.68
N ALA A 47 9.13 -2.07 -7.02
CA ALA A 47 10.27 -2.64 -7.73
C ALA A 47 11.52 -1.77 -7.60
N ALA A 48 11.38 -0.44 -7.74
CA ALA A 48 12.48 0.50 -7.52
C ALA A 48 13.05 0.37 -6.11
N PHE A 49 12.16 0.24 -5.13
CA PHE A 49 12.54 0.12 -3.75
C PHE A 49 13.29 -1.20 -3.47
N GLY A 50 12.77 -2.34 -3.94
CA GLY A 50 13.46 -3.62 -3.75
C GLY A 50 14.80 -3.69 -4.49
N VAL A 51 14.87 -3.15 -5.72
CA VAL A 51 16.12 -3.05 -6.49
C VAL A 51 17.14 -2.18 -5.75
N PHE A 52 16.72 -0.98 -5.31
CA PHE A 52 17.56 -0.10 -4.51
C PHE A 52 18.09 -0.79 -3.26
N LEU A 53 17.23 -1.55 -2.57
CA LEU A 53 17.62 -2.24 -1.35
C LEU A 53 18.70 -3.29 -1.62
N VAL A 54 18.54 -4.12 -2.65
CA VAL A 54 19.54 -5.14 -3.03
C VAL A 54 20.89 -4.49 -3.38
N GLU A 55 20.89 -3.40 -4.15
CA GLU A 55 22.12 -2.70 -4.52
C GLU A 55 22.76 -1.99 -3.32
N ALA A 56 21.97 -1.34 -2.47
CA ALA A 56 22.46 -0.65 -1.29
C ALA A 56 23.05 -1.63 -0.26
N THR A 57 22.42 -2.80 -0.06
CA THR A 57 22.97 -3.81 0.84
C THR A 57 24.17 -4.52 0.24
N ALA A 58 24.24 -4.68 -1.08
CA ALA A 58 25.44 -5.16 -1.75
C ALA A 58 26.61 -4.19 -1.60
N TYR A 59 26.35 -2.88 -1.70
CA TYR A 59 27.35 -1.85 -1.44
C TYR A 59 27.86 -1.92 0.02
N ILE A 60 26.94 -2.01 0.99
CA ILE A 60 27.31 -2.19 2.41
C ILE A 60 28.09 -3.49 2.61
N GLY A 61 27.67 -4.59 1.98
CA GLY A 61 28.35 -5.88 2.07
C GLY A 61 29.78 -5.80 1.57
N ALA A 62 30.02 -5.13 0.43
CA ALA A 62 31.36 -4.89 -0.09
C ALA A 62 32.20 -4.00 0.85
N LEU A 63 31.58 -2.98 1.45
CA LEU A 63 32.25 -2.12 2.44
C LEU A 63 32.67 -2.91 3.69
N LEU A 64 31.79 -3.76 4.22
CA LEU A 64 32.05 -4.58 5.39
C LEU A 64 33.11 -5.66 5.12
N GLN A 65 33.11 -6.25 3.93
CA GLN A 65 34.11 -7.25 3.53
C GLN A 65 35.51 -6.64 3.36
N ALA A 66 35.60 -5.35 3.01
CA ALA A 66 36.87 -4.65 2.90
C ALA A 66 37.46 -4.25 4.28
N ASP A 67 36.67 -4.29 5.35
CA ASP A 67 37.11 -3.92 6.70
C ASP A 67 37.91 -5.07 7.36
N PRO A 68 39.15 -4.83 7.82
CA PRO A 68 40.00 -5.88 8.42
C PRO A 68 39.45 -6.51 9.71
N PHE A 69 38.53 -5.83 10.41
CA PHE A 69 37.96 -6.30 11.68
C PHE A 69 36.58 -6.93 11.49
N LEU A 70 35.81 -6.45 10.51
CA LEU A 70 34.43 -6.90 10.28
C LEU A 70 34.29 -7.91 9.14
N GLY A 71 35.26 -7.96 8.21
CA GLY A 71 35.17 -8.75 6.98
C GLY A 71 35.10 -10.27 7.17
N ASP A 72 35.71 -10.80 8.23
CA ASP A 72 35.71 -12.24 8.56
C ASP A 72 34.51 -12.67 9.43
N SER A 73 33.64 -11.74 9.83
CA SER A 73 32.48 -12.06 10.66
C SER A 73 31.34 -12.71 9.85
N GLY A 74 31.24 -14.03 9.93
CA GLY A 74 30.14 -14.80 9.33
C GLY A 74 28.75 -14.35 9.83
N THR A 75 28.66 -13.89 11.08
CA THR A 75 27.41 -13.37 11.66
C THR A 75 26.95 -12.09 10.97
N LEU A 76 27.85 -11.14 10.70
CA LEU A 76 27.52 -9.88 10.01
C LEU A 76 27.07 -10.15 8.57
N ALA A 77 27.75 -11.04 7.85
CA ALA A 77 27.35 -11.46 6.51
C ALA A 77 25.93 -12.04 6.49
N ILE A 78 25.61 -12.93 7.46
CA ILE A 78 24.27 -13.50 7.62
C ILE A 78 23.23 -12.40 7.90
N VAL A 79 23.53 -11.45 8.80
CA VAL A 79 22.61 -10.36 9.15
C VAL A 79 22.31 -9.47 7.93
N VAL A 80 23.31 -9.12 7.12
CA VAL A 80 23.12 -8.30 5.91
C VAL A 80 22.22 -9.02 4.89
N VAL A 81 22.45 -10.32 4.67
CA VAL A 81 21.61 -11.12 3.76
C VAL A 81 20.17 -11.22 4.29
N ILE A 82 20.01 -11.51 5.59
CA ILE A 82 18.69 -11.58 6.22
C ILE A 82 17.96 -10.24 6.07
N LEU A 83 18.60 -9.12 6.40
CA LEU A 83 18.01 -7.79 6.25
C LEU A 83 17.59 -7.53 4.80
N THR A 84 18.43 -7.86 3.83
CA THR A 84 18.12 -7.68 2.41
C THR A 84 16.86 -8.45 2.02
N VAL A 85 16.80 -9.74 2.34
CA VAL A 85 15.69 -10.61 1.99
C VAL A 85 14.41 -10.18 2.71
N LEU A 86 14.48 -9.89 4.01
CA LEU A 86 13.31 -9.54 4.80
C LEU A 86 12.76 -8.17 4.46
N LEU A 87 13.60 -7.13 4.33
CA LEU A 87 13.14 -5.79 3.97
C LEU A 87 12.53 -5.78 2.55
N THR A 88 13.13 -6.50 1.59
CA THR A 88 12.56 -6.71 0.26
C THR A 88 11.22 -7.47 0.34
N GLY A 89 11.16 -8.50 1.19
CA GLY A 89 9.94 -9.27 1.43
C GLY A 89 8.81 -8.41 2.01
N VAL A 90 9.09 -7.58 3.01
CA VAL A 90 8.12 -6.63 3.60
C VAL A 90 7.64 -5.64 2.52
N ALA A 91 8.56 -5.09 1.74
CA ALA A 91 8.27 -4.17 0.63
C ALA A 91 7.23 -4.76 -0.33
N MET A 92 7.53 -5.96 -0.83
CA MET A 92 6.71 -6.66 -1.79
C MET A 92 5.37 -7.06 -1.19
N TYR A 93 5.35 -7.51 0.05
CA TYR A 93 4.13 -7.87 0.77
C TYR A 93 3.18 -6.68 0.91
N VAL A 94 3.67 -5.53 1.39
CA VAL A 94 2.83 -4.33 1.55
C VAL A 94 2.35 -3.82 0.19
N ALA A 95 3.23 -3.77 -0.81
CA ALA A 95 2.86 -3.41 -2.18
C ALA A 95 1.78 -4.34 -2.75
N ALA A 96 1.88 -5.66 -2.50
CA ALA A 96 0.88 -6.64 -2.93
C ALA A 96 -0.49 -6.37 -2.29
N ILE A 97 -0.56 -6.04 -1.00
CA ILE A 97 -1.84 -5.74 -0.35
C ILE A 97 -2.45 -4.45 -0.91
N VAL A 98 -1.67 -3.38 -1.05
CA VAL A 98 -2.14 -2.11 -1.63
C VAL A 98 -2.65 -2.33 -3.06
N THR A 99 -1.93 -3.13 -3.84
CA THR A 99 -2.32 -3.52 -5.20
C THR A 99 -3.61 -4.33 -5.20
N ALA A 100 -3.74 -5.34 -4.33
CA ALA A 100 -4.94 -6.17 -4.23
C ALA A 100 -6.17 -5.33 -3.86
N ASN A 101 -6.02 -4.38 -2.93
CA ASN A 101 -7.07 -3.43 -2.57
C ASN A 101 -7.45 -2.52 -3.73
N THR A 102 -6.45 -2.08 -4.51
CA THR A 102 -6.68 -1.26 -5.70
C THR A 102 -7.48 -2.04 -6.75
N PHE A 103 -7.06 -3.27 -7.10
CA PHE A 103 -7.82 -4.11 -8.02
C PHE A 103 -9.23 -4.43 -7.50
N ALA A 104 -9.39 -4.77 -6.23
CA ALA A 104 -10.71 -4.99 -5.64
C ALA A 104 -11.64 -3.76 -5.79
N THR A 105 -11.06 -2.57 -5.67
CA THR A 105 -11.77 -1.30 -5.82
C THR A 105 -12.12 -0.99 -7.28
N ILE A 106 -11.20 -1.23 -8.22
CA ILE A 106 -11.43 -1.08 -9.66
C ILE A 106 -12.53 -2.03 -10.13
N ILE A 107 -12.49 -3.29 -9.69
CA ILE A 107 -13.50 -4.30 -10.01
C ILE A 107 -14.86 -3.92 -9.44
N ALA A 108 -14.91 -3.40 -8.21
CA ALA A 108 -16.16 -2.91 -7.63
C ALA A 108 -16.80 -1.82 -8.52
N GLY A 109 -15.99 -0.92 -9.09
CA GLY A 109 -16.45 0.11 -10.03
C GLY A 109 -16.92 -0.42 -11.39
N ARG A 110 -16.59 -1.66 -11.77
CA ARG A 110 -16.97 -2.28 -13.05
C ARG A 110 -18.01 -3.39 -12.90
N THR A 111 -18.61 -3.54 -11.72
CA THR A 111 -19.51 -4.66 -11.40
C THR A 111 -20.67 -4.79 -12.41
N ARG A 112 -21.33 -3.68 -12.77
CA ARG A 112 -22.44 -3.66 -13.76
C ARG A 112 -21.98 -4.12 -15.15
N ARG A 113 -20.82 -3.64 -15.62
CA ARG A 113 -20.24 -4.05 -16.92
C ARG A 113 -19.89 -5.54 -16.94
N ILE A 114 -19.24 -6.03 -15.88
CA ILE A 114 -18.89 -7.45 -15.74
C ILE A 114 -20.15 -8.32 -15.70
N ALA A 115 -21.21 -7.87 -15.04
CA ALA A 115 -22.49 -8.55 -15.01
C ALA A 115 -23.15 -8.63 -16.40
N LEU A 116 -23.16 -7.54 -17.17
CA LEU A 116 -23.67 -7.55 -18.54
C LEU A 116 -22.90 -8.52 -19.45
N LEU A 117 -21.57 -8.51 -19.38
CA LEU A 117 -20.74 -9.48 -20.13
C LEU A 117 -21.08 -10.92 -19.75
N ARG A 118 -21.33 -11.18 -18.46
CA ARG A 118 -21.72 -12.51 -17.97
C ARG A 118 -23.11 -12.94 -18.43
N LEU A 119 -24.03 -12.00 -18.67
CA LEU A 119 -25.34 -12.29 -19.26
C LEU A 119 -25.25 -12.63 -20.75
N ILE A 120 -24.28 -12.04 -21.45
CA ILE A 120 -23.98 -12.32 -22.86
C ILE A 120 -23.13 -13.61 -23.02
N GLY A 121 -22.85 -14.32 -21.92
CA GLY A 121 -22.21 -15.64 -21.91
C GLY A 121 -20.77 -15.69 -21.41
N ALA A 122 -20.17 -14.56 -20.99
CA ALA A 122 -18.83 -14.58 -20.42
C ALA A 122 -18.79 -15.34 -19.08
N SER A 123 -17.84 -16.26 -18.91
CA SER A 123 -17.70 -16.99 -17.65
C SER A 123 -17.01 -16.13 -16.58
N ALA A 124 -17.39 -16.27 -15.32
CA ALA A 124 -16.73 -15.53 -14.24
C ALA A 124 -15.24 -15.89 -14.06
N ARG A 125 -14.85 -17.11 -14.47
CA ARG A 125 -13.45 -17.56 -14.51
C ARG A 125 -12.67 -16.82 -15.60
N SER A 126 -13.25 -16.67 -16.80
CA SER A 126 -12.62 -15.90 -17.89
C SER A 126 -12.39 -14.44 -17.49
N GLN A 127 -13.37 -13.82 -16.81
CA GLN A 127 -13.27 -12.45 -16.32
C GLN A 127 -12.19 -12.31 -15.23
N ARG A 128 -12.04 -13.29 -14.32
CA ARG A 128 -10.92 -13.28 -13.36
C ARG A 128 -9.57 -13.49 -14.03
N ALA A 129 -9.48 -14.35 -15.04
CA ALA A 129 -8.26 -14.57 -15.79
C ALA A 129 -7.83 -13.31 -16.56
N GLU A 130 -8.80 -12.58 -17.13
CA GLU A 130 -8.56 -11.29 -17.77
C GLU A 130 -7.99 -10.25 -16.79
N VAL A 131 -8.59 -10.12 -15.60
CA VAL A 131 -8.10 -9.21 -14.55
C VAL A 131 -6.72 -9.61 -14.04
N ALA A 132 -6.46 -10.90 -13.86
CA ALA A 132 -5.13 -11.38 -13.52
C ALA A 132 -4.12 -11.05 -14.64
N GLY A 133 -4.49 -11.22 -15.90
CA GLY A 133 -3.67 -10.82 -17.06
C GLY A 133 -3.35 -9.32 -17.08
N GLN A 134 -4.33 -8.47 -16.73
CA GLN A 134 -4.09 -7.03 -16.53
C GLN A 134 -3.08 -6.79 -15.40
N GLY A 135 -3.19 -7.51 -14.29
CA GLY A 135 -2.23 -7.49 -13.19
C GLY A 135 -0.82 -7.87 -13.60
N LEU A 136 -0.66 -8.87 -14.45
CA LEU A 136 0.64 -9.27 -14.99
C LEU A 136 1.27 -8.14 -15.83
N ILE A 137 0.49 -7.52 -16.72
CA ILE A 137 0.95 -6.39 -17.55
C ILE A 137 1.34 -5.19 -16.68
N VAL A 138 0.51 -4.84 -15.70
CA VAL A 138 0.81 -3.79 -14.73
C VAL A 138 2.10 -4.11 -13.97
N GLY A 139 2.29 -5.35 -13.56
CA GLY A 139 3.48 -5.83 -12.87
C GLY A 139 4.73 -5.70 -13.74
N ILE A 140 4.66 -6.08 -15.02
CA ILE A 140 5.78 -5.96 -15.97
C ILE A 140 6.14 -4.50 -16.22
N LEU A 141 5.16 -3.65 -16.51
CA LEU A 141 5.39 -2.21 -16.74
C LEU A 141 5.95 -1.54 -15.49
N GLY A 142 5.37 -1.85 -14.33
CA GLY A 142 5.84 -1.37 -13.03
C GLY A 142 7.27 -1.83 -12.77
N ALA A 143 7.56 -3.12 -12.90
CA ALA A 143 8.90 -3.67 -12.67
C ALA A 143 9.95 -3.08 -13.62
N ALA A 144 9.63 -2.89 -14.90
CA ALA A 144 10.56 -2.27 -15.86
C ALA A 144 10.90 -0.83 -15.46
N LEU A 145 9.89 0.00 -15.15
CA LEU A 145 10.10 1.37 -14.66
C LEU A 145 10.84 1.36 -13.32
N GLY A 146 10.48 0.42 -12.44
CA GLY A 146 11.06 0.28 -11.13
C GLY A 146 12.54 -0.09 -11.17
N VAL A 147 12.95 -1.02 -12.03
CA VAL A 147 14.38 -1.37 -12.19
C VAL A 147 15.19 -0.16 -12.63
N VAL A 148 14.72 0.60 -13.62
CA VAL A 148 15.41 1.80 -14.09
C VAL A 148 15.56 2.83 -12.96
N LEU A 149 14.47 3.09 -12.23
CA LEU A 149 14.48 4.03 -11.10
C LEU A 149 15.33 3.53 -9.93
N GLY A 150 15.24 2.25 -9.59
CA GLY A 150 15.95 1.63 -8.46
C GLY A 150 17.45 1.58 -8.69
N VAL A 151 17.88 1.17 -9.89
CA VAL A 151 19.30 1.20 -10.29
C VAL A 151 19.81 2.64 -10.32
N GLY A 152 19.02 3.59 -10.85
CA GLY A 152 19.39 5.01 -10.87
C GLY A 152 19.55 5.60 -9.46
N LEU A 153 18.64 5.26 -8.53
CA LEU A 153 18.72 5.67 -7.12
C LEU A 153 19.92 5.02 -6.41
N ALA A 154 20.18 3.74 -6.68
CA ALA A 154 21.33 3.04 -6.13
C ALA A 154 22.65 3.62 -6.63
N ALA A 155 22.74 3.94 -7.92
CA ALA A 155 23.90 4.60 -8.51
C ALA A 155 24.15 5.97 -7.89
N ALA A 156 23.10 6.78 -7.72
CA ALA A 156 23.20 8.08 -7.06
C ALA A 156 23.63 7.93 -5.59
N GLY A 157 23.04 6.96 -4.87
CA GLY A 157 23.39 6.65 -3.49
C GLY A 157 24.85 6.21 -3.34
N ALA A 158 25.31 5.29 -4.18
CA ALA A 158 26.69 4.83 -4.22
C ALA A 158 27.68 5.96 -4.56
N ALA A 159 27.31 6.87 -5.48
CA ALA A 159 28.14 8.02 -5.82
C ALA A 159 28.27 9.02 -4.65
N VAL A 160 27.19 9.24 -3.89
CA VAL A 160 27.23 10.07 -2.68
C VAL A 160 28.05 9.37 -1.60
N ALA A 161 27.81 8.08 -1.38
CA ALA A 161 28.54 7.28 -0.40
C ALA A 161 30.04 7.29 -0.69
N ALA A 162 30.46 7.07 -1.94
CA ALA A 162 31.87 7.10 -2.32
C ALA A 162 32.54 8.46 -2.06
N ARG A 163 31.80 9.57 -2.19
CA ARG A 163 32.31 10.91 -1.85
C ARG A 163 32.47 11.11 -0.34
N LEU A 164 31.53 10.58 0.44
CA LEU A 164 31.56 10.69 1.91
C LEU A 164 32.62 9.76 2.53
N LEU A 165 32.81 8.58 1.94
CA LEU A 165 33.72 7.52 2.41
C LEU A 165 35.12 7.59 1.77
N ALA A 166 35.42 8.66 1.03
CA ALA A 166 36.70 8.87 0.33
C ALA A 166 37.12 7.72 -0.63
N GLY A 167 36.15 6.99 -1.17
CA GLY A 167 36.40 5.87 -2.08
C GLY A 167 35.17 4.98 -2.25
N ALA A 168 35.10 4.27 -3.38
CA ALA A 168 34.16 3.18 -3.56
C ALA A 168 34.84 1.85 -3.20
N PRO A 169 34.11 0.88 -2.63
CA PRO A 169 34.67 -0.43 -2.32
C PRO A 169 35.11 -1.15 -3.61
N ASP A 170 36.27 -1.79 -3.56
CA ASP A 170 36.82 -2.53 -4.70
C ASP A 170 35.88 -3.68 -5.12
N GLY A 171 35.70 -3.84 -6.43
CA GLY A 171 34.84 -4.89 -6.99
C GLY A 171 33.34 -4.63 -6.94
N PHE A 172 32.89 -3.48 -6.42
CA PHE A 172 31.47 -3.11 -6.48
C PHE A 172 31.06 -2.66 -7.89
N SER A 173 30.08 -3.37 -8.46
CA SER A 173 29.40 -2.97 -9.70
C SER A 173 27.91 -2.73 -9.43
N ILE A 174 27.40 -1.62 -9.96
CA ILE A 174 25.96 -1.33 -9.98
C ILE A 174 25.25 -2.30 -10.92
N ALA A 175 23.97 -2.58 -10.65
CA ALA A 175 23.12 -3.45 -11.45
C ALA A 175 23.54 -4.93 -11.35
N GLN A 176 23.65 -5.40 -10.12
CA GLN A 176 23.93 -6.79 -9.82
C GLN A 176 22.81 -7.70 -10.35
N PRO A 177 23.12 -8.94 -10.76
CA PRO A 177 22.10 -9.90 -11.19
C PRO A 177 21.00 -10.14 -10.14
N ALA A 178 21.35 -10.02 -8.85
CA ALA A 178 20.40 -10.14 -7.74
C ALA A 178 19.29 -9.07 -7.77
N ALA A 179 19.52 -7.91 -8.38
CA ALA A 179 18.50 -6.87 -8.55
C ALA A 179 17.32 -7.30 -9.43
N ALA A 180 17.45 -8.37 -10.21
CA ALA A 180 16.32 -8.95 -10.94
C ALA A 180 15.30 -9.61 -10.01
N LEU A 181 15.69 -10.07 -8.81
CA LEU A 181 14.82 -10.79 -7.88
C LEU A 181 13.64 -9.93 -7.40
N PRO A 182 13.84 -8.69 -6.90
CA PRO A 182 12.72 -7.80 -6.59
C PRO A 182 11.80 -7.50 -7.78
N ALA A 183 12.38 -7.33 -8.98
CA ALA A 183 11.60 -7.04 -10.18
C ALA A 183 10.66 -8.20 -10.53
N VAL A 184 11.18 -9.43 -10.58
CA VAL A 184 10.38 -10.66 -10.78
C VAL A 184 9.36 -10.82 -9.66
N GLY A 185 9.79 -10.57 -8.42
CA GLY A 185 8.94 -10.60 -7.25
C GLY A 185 7.74 -9.66 -7.36
N VAL A 186 7.94 -8.43 -7.82
CA VAL A 186 6.85 -7.45 -8.04
C VAL A 186 5.92 -7.89 -9.16
N VAL A 187 6.42 -8.44 -10.26
CA VAL A 187 5.57 -8.99 -11.32
C VAL A 187 4.64 -10.09 -10.77
N LEU A 188 5.21 -11.04 -10.04
CA LEU A 188 4.48 -12.17 -9.47
C LEU A 188 3.48 -11.71 -8.40
N THR A 189 3.91 -10.87 -7.47
CA THR A 189 3.04 -10.38 -6.40
C THR A 189 1.93 -9.47 -6.91
N THR A 190 2.17 -8.66 -7.95
CA THR A 190 1.13 -7.85 -8.62
C THR A 190 0.11 -8.73 -9.32
N TRP A 191 0.55 -9.79 -10.01
CA TRP A 191 -0.32 -10.77 -10.64
C TRP A 191 -1.21 -11.49 -9.61
N VAL A 192 -0.61 -12.00 -8.53
CA VAL A 192 -1.34 -12.63 -7.42
C VAL A 192 -2.30 -11.64 -6.75
N ALA A 193 -1.87 -10.41 -6.51
CA ALA A 193 -2.67 -9.36 -5.92
C ALA A 193 -3.91 -9.03 -6.77
N ALA A 194 -3.75 -8.91 -8.09
CA ALA A 194 -4.87 -8.73 -9.02
C ALA A 194 -5.84 -9.91 -8.98
N TRP A 195 -5.30 -11.13 -8.93
CA TRP A 195 -6.10 -12.35 -8.83
C TRP A 195 -6.88 -12.44 -7.51
N VAL A 196 -6.29 -12.02 -6.39
CA VAL A 196 -6.95 -11.92 -5.08
C VAL A 196 -8.01 -10.81 -5.09
N GLY A 197 -7.68 -9.63 -5.62
CA GLY A 197 -8.61 -8.50 -5.73
C GLY A 197 -9.83 -8.80 -6.61
N SER A 198 -9.68 -9.66 -7.62
CA SER A 198 -10.76 -10.09 -8.51
C SER A 198 -11.77 -11.08 -7.88
N ARG A 199 -11.57 -11.55 -6.63
CA ARG A 199 -12.46 -12.55 -6.00
C ARG A 199 -13.93 -12.12 -5.96
N ARG A 200 -14.22 -10.81 -5.85
CA ARG A 200 -15.60 -10.28 -5.86
C ARG A 200 -16.35 -10.58 -7.17
N VAL A 201 -15.66 -10.76 -8.30
CA VAL A 201 -16.27 -11.11 -9.59
C VAL A 201 -17.10 -12.39 -9.49
N LEU A 202 -16.67 -13.36 -8.68
CA LEU A 202 -17.37 -14.62 -8.49
C LEU A 202 -18.54 -14.52 -7.50
N ALA A 203 -18.49 -13.55 -6.59
CA ALA A 203 -19.41 -13.46 -5.46
C ALA A 203 -20.70 -12.67 -5.77
N VAL A 204 -20.74 -11.92 -6.87
CA VAL A 204 -21.90 -11.11 -7.28
C VAL A 204 -22.59 -11.79 -8.45
N THR A 205 -23.89 -12.03 -8.40
CA THR A 205 -24.63 -12.60 -9.54
C THR A 205 -24.97 -11.52 -10.57
N PRO A 206 -25.09 -11.85 -11.87
CA PRO A 206 -25.41 -10.85 -12.88
C PRO A 206 -26.76 -10.16 -12.62
N LEU A 207 -27.75 -10.90 -12.11
CA LEU A 207 -29.06 -10.37 -11.73
C LEU A 207 -28.97 -9.37 -10.57
N GLN A 208 -28.14 -9.66 -9.54
CA GLN A 208 -27.89 -8.75 -8.41
C GLN A 208 -27.18 -7.46 -8.82
N ALA A 209 -26.40 -7.49 -9.89
CA ALA A 209 -25.68 -6.31 -10.38
C ALA A 209 -26.51 -5.45 -11.35
N LEU A 210 -27.63 -5.98 -11.88
CA LEU A 210 -28.57 -5.26 -12.74
C LEU A 210 -29.79 -4.73 -12.00
N GLY A 211 -30.37 -5.53 -11.09
CA GLY A 211 -31.33 -5.00 -10.15
C GLY A 211 -30.55 -4.09 -9.21
N GLY A 212 -30.76 -2.77 -9.30
CA GLY A 212 -30.09 -1.78 -8.46
C GLY A 212 -30.06 -2.26 -7.02
N SER A 213 -28.92 -2.82 -6.62
CA SER A 213 -28.88 -3.66 -5.44
C SER A 213 -29.12 -2.77 -4.25
N ALA A 214 -30.17 -3.03 -3.47
CA ALA A 214 -30.20 -2.62 -2.08
C ALA A 214 -28.84 -3.04 -1.48
N GLU A 215 -28.06 -2.07 -1.02
CA GLU A 215 -26.79 -2.35 -0.35
C GLU A 215 -27.09 -3.31 0.81
N ARG A 216 -26.46 -4.49 0.78
CA ARG A 216 -26.72 -5.59 1.72
C ARG A 216 -26.74 -5.06 3.15
N SER A 217 -27.79 -5.40 3.88
CA SER A 217 -28.02 -4.91 5.25
C SER A 217 -26.93 -5.42 6.20
N HIS A 218 -26.78 -4.70 7.32
CA HIS A 218 -25.80 -4.97 8.38
C HIS A 218 -25.81 -6.43 8.87
N ASP A 219 -26.98 -7.09 8.85
CA ASP A 219 -27.18 -8.46 9.36
C ASP A 219 -26.64 -9.56 8.43
N GLU A 220 -26.63 -9.36 7.11
CA GLU A 220 -26.10 -10.35 6.15
C GLU A 220 -24.56 -10.42 6.14
N VAL A 221 -23.90 -9.35 6.57
CA VAL A 221 -22.43 -9.26 6.66
C VAL A 221 -21.93 -9.88 7.97
N ALA A 222 -22.67 -9.70 9.07
CA ALA A 222 -22.37 -10.34 10.36
C ALA A 222 -22.48 -11.89 10.30
N ALA A 223 -23.26 -12.42 9.34
CA ALA A 223 -23.54 -13.85 9.20
C ALA A 223 -22.43 -14.69 8.51
N ARG A 224 -21.18 -14.21 8.40
CA ARG A 224 -20.06 -14.98 7.82
C ARG A 224 -18.98 -15.35 8.84
N PRO A 225 -19.26 -16.27 9.79
CA PRO A 225 -18.31 -16.65 10.84
C PRO A 225 -16.98 -17.17 10.28
N ALA A 226 -16.98 -17.84 9.12
CA ALA A 226 -15.78 -18.39 8.50
C ALA A 226 -14.69 -17.34 8.19
N ARG A 227 -15.06 -16.13 7.77
CA ARG A 227 -14.07 -15.05 7.51
C ARG A 227 -13.48 -14.51 8.80
N HIS A 228 -14.30 -14.37 9.84
CA HIS A 228 -13.88 -13.89 11.15
C HIS A 228 -12.98 -14.90 11.84
N ILE A 229 -13.33 -16.19 11.78
CA ILE A 229 -12.51 -17.30 12.29
C ILE A 229 -11.17 -17.33 11.56
N GLY A 230 -11.16 -17.26 10.22
CA GLY A 230 -9.91 -17.24 9.45
C GLY A 230 -9.00 -16.06 9.80
N ALA A 231 -9.57 -14.86 9.96
CA ALA A 231 -8.82 -13.68 10.38
C ALA A 231 -8.25 -13.82 11.81
N LEU A 232 -9.04 -14.38 12.74
CA LEU A 232 -8.62 -14.62 14.11
C LEU A 232 -7.51 -15.68 14.18
N VAL A 233 -7.63 -16.78 13.43
CA VAL A 233 -6.60 -17.82 13.34
C VAL A 233 -5.29 -17.24 12.83
N LEU A 234 -5.33 -16.47 11.73
CA LEU A 234 -4.14 -15.78 11.21
C LEU A 234 -3.51 -14.83 12.24
N LEU A 235 -4.35 -14.09 12.99
CA LEU A 235 -3.88 -13.17 14.03
C LEU A 235 -3.22 -13.92 15.19
N VAL A 236 -3.84 -14.98 15.70
CA VAL A 236 -3.34 -15.77 16.83
C VAL A 236 -2.06 -16.53 16.46
N VAL A 237 -2.06 -17.22 15.31
CA VAL A 237 -0.88 -17.93 14.82
C VAL A 237 0.26 -16.94 14.54
N GLY A 238 -0.05 -15.80 13.91
CA GLY A 238 0.95 -14.76 13.66
C GLY A 238 1.52 -14.17 14.96
N ALA A 239 0.67 -13.90 15.95
CA ALA A 239 1.11 -13.43 17.27
C ALA A 239 1.99 -14.45 18.00
N ALA A 240 1.63 -15.74 17.96
CA ALA A 240 2.45 -16.81 18.52
C ALA A 240 3.83 -16.89 17.85
N LEU A 241 3.89 -16.76 16.52
CA LEU A 241 5.15 -16.73 15.77
C LEU A 241 5.99 -15.48 16.04
N LEU A 242 5.36 -14.32 16.28
CA LEU A 242 6.08 -13.12 16.70
C LEU A 242 6.76 -13.30 18.05
N VAL A 243 6.03 -13.85 19.02
CA VAL A 243 6.58 -14.18 20.34
C VAL A 243 7.70 -15.22 20.21
N ALA A 244 7.50 -16.27 19.42
CA ALA A 244 8.53 -17.27 19.14
C ALA A 244 9.77 -16.63 18.48
N GLY A 245 9.58 -15.70 17.54
CA GLY A 245 10.68 -14.98 16.89
C GLY A 245 11.47 -14.10 17.86
N VAL A 246 10.81 -13.46 18.84
CA VAL A 246 11.48 -12.73 19.92
C VAL A 246 12.31 -13.67 20.79
N VAL A 247 11.73 -14.80 21.21
CA VAL A 247 12.41 -15.77 22.09
C VAL A 247 13.62 -16.40 21.38
N VAL A 248 13.44 -16.86 20.14
CA VAL A 248 14.54 -17.42 19.33
C VAL A 248 15.59 -16.34 19.02
N GLY A 249 15.15 -15.10 18.80
CA GLY A 249 16.00 -13.94 18.54
C GLY A 249 17.02 -13.61 19.64
N LEU A 250 16.75 -14.03 20.88
CA LEU A 250 17.69 -13.94 22.00
C LEU A 250 18.88 -14.91 21.86
N THR A 251 18.74 -15.95 21.04
CA THR A 251 19.76 -17.00 20.87
C THR A 251 20.38 -17.02 19.48
N THR A 252 19.61 -16.66 18.45
CA THR A 252 20.07 -16.68 17.05
C THR A 252 19.45 -15.53 16.25
N PRO A 253 20.18 -14.93 15.28
CA PRO A 253 19.64 -13.86 14.44
C PRO A 253 18.55 -14.35 13.49
N LEU A 254 18.36 -15.68 13.35
CA LEU A 254 17.29 -16.28 12.56
C LEU A 254 15.90 -16.11 13.21
N GLY A 255 15.82 -15.69 14.47
CA GLY A 255 14.55 -15.37 15.14
C GLY A 255 13.71 -14.35 14.36
N VAL A 256 14.37 -13.38 13.70
CA VAL A 256 13.73 -12.37 12.86
C VAL A 256 13.00 -12.95 11.64
N VAL A 257 13.43 -14.12 11.13
CA VAL A 257 12.73 -14.79 10.01
C VAL A 257 11.39 -15.36 10.48
N ILE A 258 11.37 -15.95 11.68
CA ILE A 258 10.13 -16.42 12.32
C ILE A 258 9.21 -15.24 12.62
N ALA A 259 9.77 -14.15 13.17
CA ALA A 259 9.03 -12.92 13.44
C ALA A 259 8.47 -12.31 12.15
N PHE A 260 9.21 -12.35 11.04
CA PHE A 260 8.72 -11.86 9.74
C PHE A 260 7.51 -12.66 9.26
N VAL A 261 7.55 -14.00 9.31
CA VAL A 261 6.40 -14.84 8.96
C VAL A 261 5.22 -14.57 9.89
N GLY A 262 5.47 -14.43 11.20
CA GLY A 262 4.46 -14.06 12.18
C GLY A 262 3.86 -12.67 11.92
N GLY A 263 4.68 -11.71 11.50
CA GLY A 263 4.28 -10.37 11.09
C GLY A 263 3.37 -10.41 9.87
N VAL A 264 3.78 -11.11 8.81
CA VAL A 264 2.97 -11.29 7.59
C VAL A 264 1.63 -11.96 7.90
N LEU A 265 1.61 -13.02 8.71
CA LEU A 265 0.37 -13.72 9.06
C LEU A 265 -0.54 -12.88 9.94
N SER A 266 -0.01 -12.29 11.02
CA SER A 266 -0.79 -11.45 11.93
C SER A 266 -1.36 -10.22 11.23
N PHE A 267 -0.55 -9.57 10.38
CA PHE A 267 -0.97 -8.41 9.61
C PHE A 267 -2.03 -8.79 8.56
N THR A 268 -1.88 -9.95 7.90
CA THR A 268 -2.92 -10.46 6.98
C THR A 268 -4.22 -10.77 7.72
N GLY A 269 -4.13 -11.33 8.94
CA GLY A 269 -5.27 -11.54 9.84
C GLY A 269 -5.97 -10.22 10.18
N LEU A 270 -5.20 -9.21 10.57
CA LEU A 270 -5.70 -7.86 10.83
C LEU A 270 -6.35 -7.22 9.60
N ALA A 271 -5.71 -7.30 8.43
CA ALA A 271 -6.21 -6.69 7.20
C ALA A 271 -7.50 -7.37 6.71
N SER A 272 -7.55 -8.70 6.74
CA SER A 272 -8.75 -9.47 6.36
C SER A 272 -9.88 -9.31 7.38
N GLY A 273 -9.53 -9.14 8.66
CA GLY A 273 -10.39 -8.88 9.81
C GLY A 273 -10.60 -7.41 10.14
N ALA A 274 -10.25 -6.47 9.26
CA ALA A 274 -10.30 -5.03 9.56
C ALA A 274 -11.69 -4.55 10.01
N VAL A 275 -12.75 -5.23 9.58
CA VAL A 275 -14.14 -4.96 9.97
C VAL A 275 -14.41 -5.32 11.44
N LEU A 276 -13.61 -6.17 12.07
CA LEU A 276 -13.67 -6.45 13.50
C LEU A 276 -12.91 -5.41 14.31
N VAL A 277 -11.71 -5.03 13.84
CA VAL A 277 -10.76 -4.22 14.61
C VAL A 277 -11.05 -2.72 14.49
N MET A 278 -11.48 -2.24 13.33
CA MET A 278 -11.58 -0.80 13.08
C MET A 278 -12.83 -0.15 13.70
N PRO A 279 -14.05 -0.75 13.71
CA PRO A 279 -15.22 -0.11 14.33
C PRO A 279 -15.05 0.31 15.80
N PRO A 280 -14.46 -0.49 16.71
CA PRO A 280 -14.24 -0.04 18.08
C PRO A 280 -13.24 1.12 18.15
N VAL A 281 -12.17 1.10 17.33
CA VAL A 281 -11.21 2.21 17.24
C VAL A 281 -11.91 3.49 16.74
N LEU A 282 -12.73 3.38 15.69
CA LEU A 282 -13.50 4.49 15.16
C LEU A 282 -14.49 5.04 16.20
N ARG A 283 -15.14 4.19 17.01
CA ARG A 283 -15.99 4.65 18.11
C ARG A 283 -15.20 5.42 19.16
N LEU A 284 -14.02 4.91 19.54
CA LEU A 284 -13.17 5.55 20.55
C LEU A 284 -12.70 6.92 20.09
N VAL A 285 -12.18 7.01 18.85
CA VAL A 285 -11.75 8.27 18.26
C VAL A 285 -12.92 9.23 18.06
N GLY A 286 -14.09 8.73 17.67
CA GLY A 286 -15.30 9.55 17.50
C GLY A 286 -15.73 10.29 18.75
N ARG A 287 -15.49 9.72 19.94
CA ARG A 287 -15.76 10.39 21.22
C ARG A 287 -14.86 11.61 21.45
N LEU A 288 -13.69 11.67 20.81
CA LEU A 288 -12.76 12.79 20.92
C LEU A 288 -13.11 13.95 19.97
N PHE A 289 -14.01 13.75 19.00
CA PHE A 289 -14.29 14.73 17.94
C PHE A 289 -15.32 15.83 18.29
N GLY A 290 -15.66 15.96 19.58
CA GLY A 290 -16.55 17.01 20.10
C GLY A 290 -18.03 16.81 19.75
N ASP A 291 -18.89 17.60 20.40
CA ASP A 291 -20.35 17.38 20.38
C ASP A 291 -21.11 18.12 19.27
N SER A 292 -20.40 18.81 18.36
CA SER A 292 -21.07 19.53 17.28
C SER A 292 -21.89 18.56 16.40
N ALA A 293 -23.08 18.99 15.95
CA ALA A 293 -23.95 18.17 15.11
C ALA A 293 -23.23 17.63 13.86
N THR A 294 -22.36 18.42 13.24
CA THR A 294 -21.55 17.99 12.08
C THR A 294 -20.50 16.94 12.42
N ALA A 295 -19.91 17.00 13.62
CA ALA A 295 -18.92 16.02 14.06
C ALA A 295 -19.57 14.70 14.46
N ARG A 296 -20.68 14.75 15.21
CA ARG A 296 -21.48 13.54 15.52
C ARG A 296 -21.98 12.87 14.25
N LEU A 297 -22.50 13.64 13.30
CA LEU A 297 -22.97 13.10 12.01
C LEU A 297 -21.83 12.46 11.20
N ALA A 298 -20.63 13.05 11.18
CA ALA A 298 -19.47 12.45 10.52
C ALA A 298 -19.02 11.15 11.19
N ALA A 299 -18.95 11.13 12.53
CA ALA A 299 -18.58 9.95 13.31
C ALA A 299 -19.60 8.81 13.16
N GLU A 300 -20.89 9.12 13.21
CA GLU A 300 -21.97 8.15 12.96
C GLU A 300 -21.95 7.63 11.53
N ASN A 301 -21.67 8.48 10.54
CA ASN A 301 -21.57 8.05 9.14
C ASN A 301 -20.42 7.04 8.92
N ALA A 302 -19.28 7.25 9.59
CA ALA A 302 -18.16 6.32 9.54
C ALA A 302 -18.53 4.94 10.12
N LEU A 303 -19.42 4.90 11.12
CA LEU A 303 -19.87 3.68 11.78
C LEU A 303 -21.06 3.00 11.08
N ARG A 304 -21.87 3.76 10.32
CA ARG A 304 -23.02 3.24 9.57
C ARG A 304 -22.62 2.23 8.49
N TYR A 305 -21.43 2.41 7.90
CA TYR A 305 -20.91 1.56 6.83
C TYR A 305 -19.50 1.02 7.15
N PRO A 306 -19.37 0.10 8.13
CA PRO A 306 -18.09 -0.30 8.67
C PRO A 306 -17.19 -1.00 7.65
N GLU A 307 -17.72 -1.76 6.69
CA GLU A 307 -16.90 -2.38 5.65
C GLU A 307 -16.18 -1.37 4.75
N ARG A 308 -16.84 -0.24 4.48
CA ARG A 308 -16.30 0.83 3.64
C ARG A 308 -15.23 1.61 4.42
N SER A 309 -15.59 2.06 5.62
CA SER A 309 -14.68 2.82 6.50
C SER A 309 -13.46 1.99 6.90
N SER A 310 -13.63 0.71 7.21
CA SER A 310 -12.52 -0.19 7.56
C SER A 310 -11.57 -0.42 6.37
N ARG A 311 -12.09 -0.53 5.14
CA ARG A 311 -11.26 -0.65 3.93
C ARG A 311 -10.46 0.61 3.64
N MET A 312 -11.02 1.79 3.91
CA MET A 312 -10.26 3.04 3.79
C MET A 312 -9.20 3.14 4.89
N ALA A 313 -9.58 2.83 6.13
CA ALA A 313 -8.69 2.90 7.28
C ALA A 313 -7.50 1.94 7.15
N ILE A 314 -7.72 0.68 6.75
CA ILE A 314 -6.65 -0.33 6.68
C ILE A 314 -5.54 0.08 5.69
N GLY A 315 -5.90 0.79 4.61
CA GLY A 315 -4.93 1.39 3.67
C GLY A 315 -3.94 2.32 4.36
N VAL A 316 -4.46 3.22 5.20
CA VAL A 316 -3.66 4.15 6.00
C VAL A 316 -2.88 3.42 7.10
N VAL A 317 -3.52 2.49 7.80
CA VAL A 317 -2.87 1.68 8.86
C VAL A 317 -1.63 0.99 8.30
N MET A 318 -1.72 0.35 7.13
CA MET A 318 -0.58 -0.30 6.46
C MET A 318 0.58 0.66 6.23
N GLY A 319 0.28 1.82 5.67
CA GLY A 319 1.29 2.83 5.37
C GLY A 319 1.97 3.35 6.62
N VAL A 320 1.19 3.79 7.60
CA VAL A 320 1.70 4.32 8.87
C VAL A 320 2.48 3.26 9.64
N ALA A 321 1.97 2.02 9.71
CA ALA A 321 2.63 0.93 10.40
C ALA A 321 3.99 0.59 9.77
N LEU A 322 4.08 0.55 8.43
CA LEU A 322 5.33 0.27 7.73
C LEU A 322 6.38 1.36 7.98
N VAL A 323 6.01 2.63 7.79
CA VAL A 323 6.92 3.77 7.99
C VAL A 323 7.39 3.84 9.45
N THR A 324 6.48 3.61 10.40
CA THR A 324 6.79 3.60 11.84
C THR A 324 7.64 2.40 12.24
N MET A 325 7.38 1.21 11.67
CA MET A 325 8.17 0.00 11.92
C MET A 325 9.64 0.22 11.56
N PHE A 326 9.93 0.80 10.39
CA PHE A 326 11.30 1.09 10.00
C PHE A 326 11.94 2.21 10.82
N ALA A 327 11.18 3.25 11.17
CA ALA A 327 11.68 4.30 12.06
C ALA A 327 12.08 3.75 13.44
N VAL A 328 11.26 2.85 14.01
CA VAL A 328 11.51 2.21 15.31
C VAL A 328 12.69 1.25 15.21
N ALA A 329 12.81 0.48 14.13
CA ALA A 329 13.96 -0.38 13.90
C ALA A 329 15.27 0.42 13.84
N LEU A 330 15.28 1.53 13.08
CA LEU A 330 16.44 2.43 12.99
C LEU A 330 16.78 3.06 14.35
N GLU A 331 15.77 3.52 15.09
CA GLU A 331 15.97 4.11 16.42
C GLU A 331 16.50 3.08 17.42
N SER A 332 16.05 1.83 17.33
CA SER A 332 16.53 0.74 18.17
C SER A 332 18.02 0.44 17.92
N VAL A 333 18.45 0.47 16.65
CA VAL A 333 19.87 0.35 16.29
C VAL A 333 20.68 1.51 16.89
N LYS A 334 20.22 2.76 16.74
CA LYS A 334 20.89 3.94 17.34
C LYS A 334 20.98 3.85 18.87
N ALA A 335 19.89 3.47 19.52
CA ALA A 335 19.83 3.35 20.98
C ALA A 335 20.80 2.29 21.53
N LEU A 336 20.98 1.19 20.80
CA LEU A 336 21.98 0.17 21.15
C LEU A 336 23.41 0.70 21.05
N LEU A 337 23.72 1.52 20.05
CA LEU A 337 25.06 2.07 19.84
C LEU A 337 25.41 3.19 20.82
N LEU A 338 24.46 4.07 21.13
CA LEU A 338 24.66 5.13 22.11
C LEU A 338 24.97 4.58 23.51
N ARG A 339 24.43 3.41 23.85
CA ARG A 339 24.76 2.70 25.11
C ARG A 339 26.22 2.21 25.16
N GLN A 340 26.89 2.15 24.03
CA GLN A 340 28.25 1.60 23.88
C GLN A 340 29.30 2.65 23.60
N THR A 341 28.89 3.91 23.47
CA THR A 341 29.82 5.02 23.26
C THR A 341 30.42 5.42 24.61
N SER A 342 31.70 5.13 24.81
CA SER A 342 32.51 5.73 25.88
C SER A 342 33.00 7.12 25.46
N GLU A 343 33.27 8.01 26.42
CA GLU A 343 33.96 9.27 26.15
C GLU A 343 35.31 8.98 25.43
N GLY A 344 35.43 9.38 24.17
CA GLY A 344 36.66 9.21 23.36
C GLY A 344 36.52 8.38 22.06
N THR A 345 35.34 7.87 21.71
CA THR A 345 35.15 7.16 20.42
C THR A 345 35.39 8.11 19.22
N PRO A 346 36.28 7.80 18.27
CA PRO A 346 36.53 8.64 17.10
C PRO A 346 35.27 8.84 16.25
N ALA A 347 35.10 10.04 15.67
CA ALA A 347 33.93 10.37 14.84
C ALA A 347 33.74 9.41 13.65
N ASP A 348 34.85 8.93 13.07
CA ASP A 348 34.86 8.02 11.93
C ASP A 348 34.25 6.64 12.26
N PHE A 349 34.17 6.26 13.54
CA PHE A 349 33.49 5.03 13.98
C PHE A 349 32.00 5.01 13.61
N PHE A 350 31.37 6.19 13.51
CA PHE A 350 29.94 6.31 13.22
C PHE A 350 29.63 6.40 11.72
N ALA A 351 30.62 6.61 10.84
CA ALA A 351 30.38 6.86 9.41
C ALA A 351 29.64 5.70 8.68
N PRO A 352 29.97 4.41 8.88
CA PRO A 352 29.19 3.31 8.29
C PRO A 352 27.75 3.26 8.80
N MET A 353 27.53 3.69 10.04
CA MET A 353 26.20 3.71 10.66
C MET A 353 25.35 4.87 10.16
N GLU A 354 25.95 6.04 9.93
CA GLU A 354 25.27 7.16 9.29
C GLU A 354 24.82 6.79 7.87
N ALA A 355 25.65 6.06 7.13
CA ALA A 355 25.27 5.50 5.82
C ALA A 355 24.09 4.52 5.93
N PHE A 356 24.10 3.60 6.90
CA PHE A 356 22.97 2.71 7.17
C PHE A 356 21.69 3.48 7.52
N ALA A 357 21.80 4.49 8.39
CA ALA A 357 20.68 5.33 8.79
C ALA A 357 20.09 6.12 7.60
N ALA A 358 20.93 6.63 6.71
CA ALA A 358 20.50 7.30 5.48
C ALA A 358 19.71 6.35 4.56
N ILE A 359 20.16 5.11 4.39
CA ILE A 359 19.44 4.08 3.60
C ILE A 359 18.09 3.75 4.24
N MET A 360 18.05 3.58 5.56
CA MET A 360 16.78 3.38 6.29
C MET A 360 15.85 4.60 6.18
N MET A 361 16.39 5.82 6.08
CA MET A 361 15.58 7.02 5.85
C MET A 361 14.97 7.04 4.44
N VAL A 362 15.73 6.63 3.42
CA VAL A 362 15.21 6.45 2.05
C VAL A 362 14.09 5.39 2.04
N LEU A 363 14.27 4.29 2.75
CA LEU A 363 13.27 3.24 2.95
C LEU A 363 11.96 3.78 3.54
N VAL A 364 12.06 4.55 4.62
CA VAL A 364 10.93 5.22 5.28
C VAL A 364 10.24 6.17 4.31
N ALA A 365 11.00 6.95 3.53
CA ALA A 365 10.46 7.88 2.55
C ALA A 365 9.68 7.18 1.43
N VAL A 366 10.25 6.12 0.82
CA VAL A 366 9.56 5.40 -0.26
C VAL A 366 8.28 4.71 0.26
N SER A 367 8.35 4.12 1.45
CA SER A 367 7.19 3.52 2.13
C SER A 367 6.06 4.55 2.34
N ALA A 368 6.41 5.78 2.74
CA ALA A 368 5.47 6.86 2.91
C ALA A 368 4.82 7.30 1.58
N VAL A 369 5.58 7.31 0.48
CA VAL A 369 5.03 7.62 -0.86
C VAL A 369 4.03 6.54 -1.30
N ILE A 370 4.35 5.26 -1.15
CA ILE A 370 3.43 4.15 -1.49
C ILE A 370 2.13 4.27 -0.68
N ALA A 371 2.26 4.52 0.63
CA ALA A 371 1.12 4.77 1.51
C ALA A 371 0.26 5.94 1.03
N ALA A 372 0.91 7.03 0.61
CA ALA A 372 0.22 8.23 0.19
C ALA A 372 -0.59 8.03 -1.09
N VAL A 373 0.00 7.36 -2.08
CA VAL A 373 -0.68 6.99 -3.33
C VAL A 373 -1.90 6.11 -3.03
N GLY A 374 -1.74 5.12 -2.14
CA GLY A 374 -2.83 4.26 -1.69
C GLY A 374 -3.97 5.05 -1.04
N LEU A 375 -3.65 5.98 -0.14
CA LEU A 375 -4.64 6.81 0.54
C LEU A 375 -5.43 7.70 -0.43
N VAL A 376 -4.74 8.42 -1.33
CA VAL A 376 -5.38 9.29 -2.32
C VAL A 376 -6.33 8.50 -3.21
N ASN A 377 -5.90 7.32 -3.67
CA ASN A 377 -6.73 6.44 -4.50
C ASN A 377 -7.99 5.99 -3.74
N LEU A 378 -7.84 5.58 -2.47
CA LEU A 378 -8.96 5.13 -1.63
C LEU A 378 -9.97 6.25 -1.36
N LEU A 379 -9.52 7.45 -1.01
CA LEU A 379 -10.41 8.60 -0.75
C LEU A 379 -11.14 9.06 -2.01
N THR A 380 -10.44 9.08 -3.15
CA THR A 380 -11.02 9.48 -4.43
C THR A 380 -12.16 8.55 -4.83
N VAL A 381 -11.94 7.23 -4.77
CA VAL A 381 -12.99 6.26 -5.09
C VAL A 381 -14.11 6.26 -4.04
N GLY A 382 -13.76 6.41 -2.76
CA GLY A 382 -14.72 6.43 -1.66
C GLY A 382 -15.78 7.53 -1.79
N VAL A 383 -15.43 8.70 -2.32
CA VAL A 383 -16.40 9.79 -2.54
C VAL A 383 -17.23 9.61 -3.81
N VAL A 384 -16.63 9.07 -4.88
CA VAL A 384 -17.39 8.74 -6.10
C VAL A 384 -18.52 7.75 -5.78
N GLN A 385 -18.27 6.78 -4.91
CA GLN A 385 -19.27 5.79 -4.48
C GLN A 385 -20.43 6.40 -3.67
N ARG A 386 -20.27 7.62 -3.11
CA ARG A 386 -21.25 8.27 -2.24
C ARG A 386 -21.91 9.48 -2.84
N ARG A 387 -21.75 9.68 -4.16
CA ARG A 387 -22.29 10.84 -4.86
C ARG A 387 -23.81 11.00 -4.64
N ARG A 388 -24.56 9.89 -4.58
CA ARG A 388 -26.00 9.90 -4.32
C ARG A 388 -26.35 10.28 -2.88
N GLU A 389 -25.63 9.72 -1.89
CA GLU A 389 -25.81 10.08 -0.47
C GLU A 389 -25.62 11.58 -0.25
N LEU A 390 -24.54 12.14 -0.80
CA LEU A 390 -24.21 13.56 -0.69
C LEU A 390 -25.21 14.44 -1.47
N GLY A 391 -25.72 13.97 -2.61
CA GLY A 391 -26.77 14.63 -3.38
C GLY A 391 -28.11 14.67 -2.63
N LEU A 392 -28.49 13.58 -1.97
CA LEU A 392 -29.67 13.50 -1.12
C LEU A 392 -29.55 14.47 0.06
N LEU A 393 -28.42 14.48 0.78
CA LEU A 393 -28.17 15.42 1.88
C LEU A 393 -28.36 16.88 1.45
N ARG A 394 -27.99 17.24 0.22
CA ARG A 394 -28.26 18.58 -0.32
C ARG A 394 -29.73 18.82 -0.65
N ALA A 395 -30.44 17.80 -1.13
CA ALA A 395 -31.87 17.89 -1.42
C ALA A 395 -32.72 18.09 -0.15
N ILE A 396 -32.30 17.53 0.99
CA ILE A 396 -32.90 17.77 2.33
C ILE A 396 -32.41 19.07 3.00
N GLY A 397 -31.64 19.92 2.29
CA GLY A 397 -31.35 21.29 2.71
C GLY A 397 -29.94 21.56 3.24
N LEU A 398 -29.00 20.59 3.22
CA LEU A 398 -27.62 20.89 3.59
C LEU A 398 -26.95 21.81 2.53
N SER A 399 -26.35 22.90 3.01
CA SER A 399 -25.52 23.75 2.17
C SER A 399 -24.26 23.01 1.67
N GLY A 400 -23.70 23.43 0.53
CA GLY A 400 -22.46 22.85 0.01
C GLY A 400 -21.27 22.96 0.98
N ALA A 401 -21.25 23.99 1.82
CA ALA A 401 -20.26 24.17 2.87
C ALA A 401 -20.43 23.14 4.01
N GLN A 402 -21.67 22.85 4.42
CA GLN A 402 -21.96 21.81 5.42
C GLN A 402 -21.60 20.42 4.88
N VAL A 403 -21.91 20.12 3.62
CA VAL A 403 -21.51 18.85 2.98
C VAL A 403 -19.99 18.70 2.94
N ARG A 404 -19.27 19.76 2.56
CA ARG A 404 -17.79 19.77 2.61
C ARG A 404 -17.26 19.49 4.02
N ARG A 405 -17.85 20.13 5.05
CA ARG A 405 -17.42 19.94 6.44
C ARG A 405 -17.64 18.52 6.92
N VAL A 406 -18.78 17.90 6.58
CA VAL A 406 -19.07 16.50 6.91
C VAL A 406 -18.04 15.56 6.26
N VAL A 407 -17.78 15.72 4.95
CA VAL A 407 -16.79 14.89 4.23
C VAL A 407 -15.38 15.05 4.81
N LEU A 408 -14.98 16.28 5.13
CA LEU A 408 -13.68 16.55 5.75
C LEU A 408 -13.57 15.90 7.13
N LEU A 409 -14.55 16.09 8.00
CA LEU A 409 -14.54 15.52 9.35
C LEU A 409 -14.55 14.00 9.31
N GLU A 410 -15.27 13.38 8.37
CA GLU A 410 -15.23 11.93 8.21
C GLU A 410 -13.84 11.43 7.78
N ALA A 411 -13.22 12.09 6.79
CA ALA A 411 -11.88 11.73 6.34
C ALA A 411 -10.84 11.89 7.46
N VAL A 412 -10.93 12.98 8.23
CA VAL A 412 -10.07 13.24 9.39
C VAL A 412 -10.28 12.18 10.47
N HIS A 413 -11.53 11.87 10.83
CA HIS A 413 -11.84 10.82 11.83
C HIS A 413 -11.20 9.48 11.44
N ILE A 414 -11.42 9.03 10.20
CA ILE A 414 -10.86 7.76 9.70
C ILE A 414 -9.33 7.80 9.71
N THR A 415 -8.74 8.92 9.33
CA THR A 415 -7.28 9.10 9.31
C THR A 415 -6.69 9.06 10.70
N VAL A 416 -7.30 9.74 11.68
CA VAL A 416 -6.82 9.75 13.07
C VAL A 416 -6.88 8.34 13.66
N ALA A 417 -8.00 7.63 13.48
CA ALA A 417 -8.13 6.24 13.90
C ALA A 417 -7.07 5.33 13.25
N ALA A 418 -6.90 5.44 11.94
CA ALA A 418 -5.94 4.63 11.22
C ALA A 418 -4.48 4.98 11.56
N THR A 419 -4.17 6.25 11.78
CA THR A 419 -2.82 6.71 12.18
C THR A 419 -2.50 6.22 13.59
N ALA A 420 -3.44 6.32 14.54
CA ALA A 420 -3.26 5.81 15.88
C ALA A 420 -3.02 4.29 15.88
N THR A 421 -3.85 3.52 15.17
CA THR A 421 -3.66 2.07 15.04
C THR A 421 -2.36 1.72 14.32
N GLY A 422 -2.03 2.44 13.24
CA GLY A 422 -0.79 2.25 12.48
C GLY A 422 0.45 2.52 13.33
N LEU A 423 0.45 3.58 14.15
CA LEU A 423 1.56 3.89 15.06
C LEU A 423 1.75 2.79 16.10
N VAL A 424 0.67 2.34 16.75
CA VAL A 424 0.73 1.26 17.74
C VAL A 424 1.29 -0.02 17.13
N LEU A 425 0.78 -0.42 15.96
CA LEU A 425 1.25 -1.62 15.26
C LEU A 425 2.69 -1.47 14.76
N GLY A 426 3.02 -0.31 14.20
CA GLY A 426 4.36 -0.04 13.70
C GLY A 426 5.41 -0.04 14.80
N ILE A 427 5.11 0.54 15.96
CA ILE A 427 5.98 0.46 17.15
C ILE A 427 6.13 -0.98 17.62
N ALA A 428 5.02 -1.72 17.74
CA ALA A 428 5.06 -3.11 18.18
C ALA A 428 5.88 -3.99 17.22
N TYR A 429 5.59 -3.93 15.91
CA TYR A 429 6.30 -4.72 14.91
C TYR A 429 7.76 -4.28 14.72
N GLY A 430 8.04 -2.97 14.78
CA GLY A 430 9.39 -2.44 14.69
C GLY A 430 10.26 -2.88 15.85
N TRP A 431 9.71 -2.85 17.07
CA TRP A 431 10.38 -3.37 18.25
C TRP A 431 10.59 -4.88 18.18
N ILE A 432 9.58 -5.66 17.79
CA ILE A 432 9.72 -7.11 17.61
C ILE A 432 10.80 -7.44 16.57
N ALA A 433 10.82 -6.73 15.44
CA ALA A 433 11.85 -6.92 14.41
C ALA A 433 13.25 -6.59 14.94
N ALA A 434 13.42 -5.47 15.66
CA ALA A 434 14.68 -5.10 16.27
C ALA A 434 15.14 -6.12 17.32
N GLN A 435 14.25 -6.52 18.23
CA GLN A 435 14.54 -7.50 19.27
C GLN A 435 14.91 -8.87 18.71
N SER A 436 14.16 -9.34 17.70
CA SER A 436 14.36 -10.66 17.11
C SER A 436 15.60 -10.78 16.23
N LEU A 437 16.11 -9.65 15.72
CA LEU A 437 17.35 -9.59 14.96
C LEU A 437 18.56 -9.31 15.85
N LEU A 438 18.48 -8.30 16.72
CA LEU A 438 19.63 -7.75 17.43
C LEU A 438 19.89 -8.43 18.77
N GLY A 439 18.91 -9.11 19.36
CA GLY A 439 19.03 -9.68 20.71
C GLY A 439 20.18 -10.67 20.89
N SER A 440 20.53 -11.42 19.85
CA SER A 440 21.63 -12.40 19.84
C SER A 440 22.89 -11.90 19.15
N VAL A 441 22.86 -10.71 18.52
CA VAL A 441 24.01 -10.18 17.79
C VAL A 441 25.02 -9.65 18.83
N PRO A 442 26.28 -10.16 18.82
CA PRO A 442 27.33 -9.64 19.68
C PRO A 442 27.58 -8.18 19.35
N VAL A 443 27.69 -7.37 20.38
CA VAL A 443 27.92 -5.94 20.23
C VAL A 443 29.17 -5.49 21.00
N LEU A 444 29.92 -4.56 20.38
CA LEU A 444 31.21 -4.07 20.87
C LEU A 444 31.05 -3.17 22.12
N PRO A 445 32.07 -3.04 22.98
CA PRO A 445 33.37 -3.70 22.95
C PRO A 445 33.40 -5.06 23.68
N SER A 446 32.35 -5.40 24.44
CA SER A 446 32.32 -6.60 25.27
C SER A 446 32.07 -7.89 24.49
N PHE A 447 31.68 -7.81 23.21
CA PHE A 447 31.30 -8.97 22.36
C PHE A 447 30.24 -9.87 23.02
N GLU A 448 29.44 -9.29 23.91
CA GLU A 448 28.32 -9.98 24.55
C GLU A 448 27.06 -9.77 23.71
N PRO A 449 26.13 -10.73 23.70
CA PRO A 449 24.83 -10.55 23.08
C PRO A 449 24.11 -9.30 23.63
N ALA A 450 23.47 -8.53 22.74
CA ALA A 450 22.73 -7.34 23.16
C ALA A 450 21.62 -7.65 24.18
N GLY A 451 21.11 -8.88 24.19
CA GLY A 451 20.09 -9.35 25.12
C GLY A 451 18.76 -8.65 24.88
N PHE A 452 18.24 -7.97 25.90
CA PHE A 452 16.98 -7.24 25.80
C PHE A 452 17.18 -5.82 25.23
N VAL A 453 16.68 -5.61 24.02
CA VAL A 453 16.61 -4.32 23.34
C VAL A 453 15.35 -3.60 23.82
N ALA A 454 15.54 -2.51 24.57
CA ALA A 454 14.42 -1.72 25.05
C ALA A 454 13.67 -1.05 23.87
N PRO A 455 12.32 -0.95 23.91
CA PRO A 455 11.57 -0.25 22.88
C PRO A 455 11.99 1.23 22.82
N ALA A 456 12.65 1.64 21.74
CA ALA A 456 12.99 3.02 21.47
C ALA A 456 11.91 3.65 20.59
N VAL A 457 11.16 4.62 21.13
CA VAL A 457 10.09 5.30 20.38
C VAL A 457 10.68 6.53 19.68
N PRO A 458 10.67 6.58 18.34
CA PRO A 458 11.24 7.70 17.59
C PRO A 458 10.24 8.87 17.55
N TRP A 459 10.23 9.70 18.58
CA TRP A 459 9.26 10.80 18.73
C TRP A 459 9.24 11.76 17.54
N LEU A 460 10.41 12.09 16.98
CA LEU A 460 10.50 12.99 15.83
C LEU A 460 9.89 12.37 14.55
N PRO A 461 10.29 11.16 14.11
CA PRO A 461 9.58 10.46 13.04
C PRO A 461 8.08 10.28 13.30
N VAL A 462 7.66 9.96 14.53
CA VAL A 462 6.24 9.85 14.88
C VAL A 462 5.51 11.18 14.66
N ALA A 463 6.07 12.30 15.13
CA ALA A 463 5.50 13.63 14.92
C ALA A 463 5.41 13.99 13.41
N ILE A 464 6.47 13.68 12.64
CA ILE A 464 6.48 13.87 11.19
C ILE A 464 5.39 13.03 10.52
N ILE A 465 5.23 11.77 10.90
CA ILE A 465 4.21 10.88 10.35
C ILE A 465 2.80 11.43 10.63
N VAL A 466 2.53 11.84 11.86
CA VAL A 466 1.23 12.43 12.25
C VAL A 466 0.94 13.71 11.47
N ALA A 467 1.93 14.60 11.35
CA ALA A 467 1.79 15.83 10.57
C ALA A 467 1.59 15.52 9.07
N ALA A 468 2.39 14.62 8.50
CA ALA A 468 2.33 14.24 7.10
C ALA A 468 1.00 13.55 6.74
N THR A 469 0.49 12.64 7.57
CA THR A 469 -0.83 12.02 7.33
C THR A 469 -1.95 13.03 7.45
N GLY A 470 -1.88 13.95 8.42
CA GLY A 470 -2.84 15.05 8.53
C GLY A 470 -2.87 15.93 7.27
N VAL A 471 -1.71 16.42 6.83
CA VAL A 471 -1.56 17.24 5.61
C VAL A 471 -2.05 16.46 4.39
N LEU A 472 -1.64 15.21 4.25
CA LEU A 472 -2.03 14.37 3.12
C LEU A 472 -3.53 14.14 3.09
N THR A 473 -4.19 13.91 4.24
CA THR A 473 -5.65 13.76 4.30
C THR A 473 -6.36 15.04 3.89
N LEU A 474 -5.88 16.21 4.33
CA LEU A 474 -6.43 17.49 3.90
C LEU A 474 -6.31 17.65 2.38
N VAL A 475 -5.12 17.43 1.82
CA VAL A 475 -4.85 17.53 0.37
C VAL A 475 -5.68 16.53 -0.43
N ALA A 476 -5.66 15.26 -0.02
CA ALA A 476 -6.38 14.18 -0.69
C ALA A 476 -7.91 14.36 -0.62
N SER A 477 -8.42 15.07 0.39
CA SER A 477 -9.85 15.39 0.51
C SER A 477 -10.31 16.52 -0.42
N VAL A 478 -9.39 17.33 -0.99
CA VAL A 478 -9.75 18.49 -1.84
C VAL A 478 -10.48 18.07 -3.11
N ALA A 479 -9.87 17.17 -3.89
CA ALA A 479 -10.43 16.70 -5.15
C ALA A 479 -11.83 16.07 -4.98
N PRO A 480 -12.05 15.10 -4.08
CA PRO A 480 -13.37 14.51 -3.87
C PRO A 480 -14.39 15.52 -3.32
N THR A 481 -13.99 16.43 -2.43
CA THR A 481 -14.88 17.48 -1.91
C THR A 481 -15.36 18.44 -3.02
N ARG A 482 -14.48 18.83 -3.94
CA ARG A 482 -14.84 19.66 -5.09
C ARG A 482 -15.83 18.95 -6.01
N LEU A 483 -15.63 17.66 -6.24
CA LEU A 483 -16.56 16.86 -7.04
C LEU A 483 -17.94 16.73 -6.37
N ALA A 484 -18.00 16.54 -5.05
CA ALA A 484 -19.27 16.43 -4.33
C ALA A 484 -20.12 17.71 -4.37
N THR A 485 -19.49 18.88 -4.48
CA THR A 485 -20.19 20.18 -4.46
C THR A 485 -20.62 20.67 -5.83
N ARG A 486 -20.00 20.20 -6.91
CA ARG A 486 -20.32 20.63 -8.29
C ARG A 486 -21.51 19.90 -8.92
N VAL A 487 -21.93 18.78 -8.36
CA VAL A 487 -23.04 18.00 -8.91
C VAL A 487 -24.36 18.61 -8.46
N ALA A 488 -25.21 18.99 -9.41
CA ALA A 488 -26.54 19.48 -9.10
C ALA A 488 -27.38 18.36 -8.45
N PRO A 489 -28.20 18.65 -7.42
CA PRO A 489 -29.05 17.64 -6.76
C PRO A 489 -29.93 16.88 -7.76
N VAL A 490 -30.40 17.55 -8.82
CA VAL A 490 -31.20 16.97 -9.89
C VAL A 490 -30.40 15.96 -10.73
N GLU A 491 -29.15 16.27 -11.09
CA GLU A 491 -28.27 15.33 -11.81
C GLU A 491 -27.85 14.13 -10.95
N ALA A 492 -27.70 14.33 -9.63
CA ALA A 492 -27.39 13.25 -8.70
C ALA A 492 -28.54 12.24 -8.55
N LEU A 493 -29.78 12.69 -8.77
CA LEU A 493 -30.99 11.86 -8.76
C LEU A 493 -31.32 11.25 -10.13
N ALA A 494 -30.83 11.84 -11.22
CA ALA A 494 -31.11 11.41 -12.60
C ALA A 494 -30.04 10.47 -13.21
N ALA A 495 -28.93 10.21 -12.53
CA ALA A 495 -27.88 9.31 -13.02
C ALA A 495 -28.29 7.83 -12.90
N ASP A 496 -29.15 7.37 -13.82
CA ASP A 496 -29.44 5.95 -14.11
C ASP A 496 -29.28 5.65 -15.61
#